data_AF-A0A936WLZ9-F1
#
_entry.id   AF-A0A936WLZ9-F1
#
_cell.length_a   1.000
_cell.length_b   1.000
_cell.length_c   1.000
_cell.angle_alpha   90.00
_cell.angle_beta   90.00
_cell.angle_gamma   90.00
#
_symmetry.space_group_name_H-M   'P 1'
#
loop_
_entity.id
_entity.type
_entity.pdbx_description
1 polymer ?
#
loop_
_entity_poly.entity_id
_entity_poly.type
_entity_poly.pdbx_seq_one_letter_code
_entity_poly.pdbx_strand_id
1 'polypeptide(L)'
;MNPQSTDALFGRSKAYGHQKEYAKAIDDISRCMALGRTDRAVYLQRARYYQGYGQFQNAINDVNQLVLADMKDTEALQLRADLRESNLDLEGALKDLESLQKELVAAGTFSGDHQQLIEGSRKRIALQMYEMNRESDAPSITIIKPFHVADIAQVSNSIRFVEVSGHVRDKSLLKAITVNGKPADFASDERDPEFVVSIPLGMDVTELVVQATDIYENFSSEVLRIERSEGVAPLISILSPKAEGTTIQLHASRSEVFVEGIVKDESLISTISVNGVNASYAPDQKDPEFSIKVDLKGEDRFTIRAEDQFGNASALVYTITRKAEPVVVVKPLPTETTPHTGSTGTTWVIYVENTNYRNFPALQSSSAEAAKMQKAFASYTIQRTINKKNLTKEQLERFFNVELRDLVRTNKVNTILVWYTGHGRTVSSKAYWIPTDGKKDDIYSFYNYGSLKAQMQNYSESIGNTVVVSNAAGGDASFYELTR
;
A
#
# COMPACT_ATOMS: atom_id res chain seq x y z
N MET A 1 -37.55 24.72 56.40
CA MET A 1 -36.20 24.45 55.85
C MET A 1 -35.72 25.70 55.13
N ASN A 2 -34.45 26.09 55.31
CA ASN A 2 -33.86 27.21 54.57
C ASN A 2 -33.77 26.86 53.07
N PRO A 3 -34.46 27.56 52.16
CA PRO A 3 -34.49 27.24 50.74
C PRO A 3 -33.17 27.48 49.99
N GLN A 4 -32.18 28.08 50.65
CA GLN A 4 -30.84 28.35 50.12
C GLN A 4 -29.74 27.46 50.72
N SER A 5 -30.09 26.49 51.59
CA SER A 5 -29.10 25.55 52.11
C SER A 5 -28.71 24.53 51.04
N THR A 6 -27.47 24.59 50.57
CA THR A 6 -26.94 23.68 49.54
C THR A 6 -26.89 22.22 50.02
N ASP A 7 -26.72 21.96 51.32
CA ASP A 7 -26.80 20.60 51.88
C ASP A 7 -28.22 20.07 51.93
N ALA A 8 -29.21 20.90 52.31
CA ALA A 8 -30.61 20.50 52.29
C ALA A 8 -31.10 20.23 50.85
N LEU A 9 -30.71 21.07 49.90
CA LEU A 9 -31.01 20.88 48.47
C LEU A 9 -30.35 19.61 47.91
N PHE A 10 -29.08 19.35 48.22
CA PHE A 10 -28.38 18.14 47.80
C PHE A 10 -28.96 16.86 48.44
N GLY A 11 -29.33 16.91 49.72
CA GLY A 11 -30.02 15.80 50.39
C GLY A 11 -31.38 15.50 49.76
N ARG A 12 -32.15 16.55 49.44
CA ARG A 12 -33.46 16.41 48.80
C ARG A 12 -33.35 15.91 47.35
N SER A 13 -32.37 16.38 46.58
CA SER A 13 -32.13 15.89 45.22
C SER A 13 -31.81 14.39 45.20
N LYS A 14 -31.03 13.89 46.17
CA LYS A 14 -30.80 12.44 46.33
C LYS A 14 -32.09 11.68 46.61
N ALA A 15 -32.95 12.19 47.48
CA ALA A 15 -34.25 11.58 47.76
C ALA A 15 -35.13 11.50 46.49
N TYR A 16 -35.18 12.58 45.70
CA TYR A 16 -35.88 12.58 44.40
C TYR A 16 -35.26 11.61 43.40
N GLY A 17 -33.92 11.54 43.34
CA GLY A 17 -33.20 10.58 42.49
C GLY A 17 -33.51 9.12 42.84
N HIS A 18 -33.61 8.78 44.14
CA HIS A 18 -34.03 7.44 44.59
C HIS A 18 -35.48 7.12 44.21
N GLN A 19 -36.35 8.13 44.16
CA GLN A 19 -37.73 8.01 43.68
C GLN A 19 -37.82 8.03 42.14
N LYS A 20 -36.69 8.14 41.43
CA LYS A 20 -36.60 8.32 39.96
C LYS A 20 -37.31 9.58 39.45
N GLU A 21 -37.57 10.55 40.32
CA GLU A 21 -38.07 11.87 39.96
C GLU A 21 -36.92 12.75 39.46
N TYR A 22 -36.26 12.32 38.38
CA TYR A 22 -34.99 12.90 37.92
C TYR A 22 -35.09 14.39 37.60
N ALA A 23 -36.21 14.87 37.03
CA ALA A 23 -36.39 16.29 36.76
C ALA A 23 -36.32 17.16 38.03
N LYS A 24 -36.97 16.72 39.13
CA LYS A 24 -36.90 17.43 40.43
C LYS A 24 -35.52 17.31 41.07
N ALA A 25 -34.88 16.15 40.93
CA ALA A 25 -33.52 15.94 41.40
C ALA A 25 -32.52 16.87 40.68
N ILE A 26 -32.64 17.01 39.36
CA ILE A 26 -31.82 17.87 38.51
C ILE A 26 -32.04 19.35 38.86
N ASP A 27 -33.27 19.79 39.12
CA ASP A 27 -33.57 21.16 39.54
C ASP A 27 -32.86 21.49 40.86
N ASP A 28 -33.07 20.67 41.89
CA ASP A 28 -32.49 20.90 43.23
C ASP A 28 -30.96 20.88 43.20
N ILE A 29 -30.34 19.93 42.48
CA ILE A 29 -28.88 19.87 42.39
C ILE A 29 -28.29 20.98 41.52
N SER A 30 -29.01 21.46 40.51
CA SER A 30 -28.58 22.62 39.72
C SER A 30 -28.66 23.92 40.52
N ARG A 31 -29.64 24.04 41.42
CA ARG A 31 -29.70 25.13 42.41
C ARG A 31 -28.53 25.08 43.39
N CYS A 32 -28.06 23.90 43.79
CA CYS A 32 -26.82 23.79 44.58
C CYS A 32 -25.63 24.45 43.87
N MET A 33 -25.47 24.19 42.56
CA MET A 33 -24.41 24.79 41.76
C MET A 33 -24.58 26.30 41.58
N ALA A 34 -25.81 26.77 41.36
CA ALA A 34 -26.11 28.21 41.27
C ALA A 34 -25.79 28.96 42.57
N LEU A 35 -25.84 28.28 43.71
CA LEU A 35 -25.44 28.79 45.02
C LEU A 35 -23.94 28.59 45.34
N GLY A 36 -23.14 28.16 44.36
CA GLY A 36 -21.68 28.08 44.45
C GLY A 36 -21.12 26.71 44.86
N ARG A 37 -21.95 25.70 45.11
CA ARG A 37 -21.47 24.36 45.43
C ARG A 37 -21.18 23.56 44.16
N THR A 38 -19.91 23.54 43.74
CA THR A 38 -19.44 22.87 42.51
C THR A 38 -18.36 21.83 42.80
N ASP A 39 -18.49 21.09 43.91
CA ASP A 39 -17.57 20.00 44.25
C ASP A 39 -17.86 18.73 43.42
N ARG A 40 -16.93 17.76 43.48
CA ARG A 40 -17.01 16.48 42.76
C ARG A 40 -18.35 15.77 42.96
N ALA A 41 -18.89 15.77 44.18
CA ALA A 41 -20.12 15.04 44.48
C ALA A 41 -21.32 15.66 43.77
N VAL A 42 -21.35 16.98 43.59
CA VAL A 42 -22.42 17.67 42.88
C VAL A 42 -22.41 17.32 41.39
N TYR A 43 -21.27 17.46 40.72
CA TYR A 43 -21.13 17.10 39.30
C TYR A 43 -21.46 15.63 39.03
N LEU A 44 -20.90 14.72 39.85
CA LEU A 44 -21.11 13.29 39.68
C LEU A 44 -22.58 12.89 39.88
N GLN A 45 -23.24 13.43 40.91
CA GLN A 45 -24.65 13.11 41.17
C GLN A 45 -25.57 13.71 40.10
N ARG A 46 -25.29 14.92 39.61
CA ARG A 46 -26.08 15.52 38.54
C ARG A 46 -25.91 14.76 37.23
N ALA A 47 -24.70 14.33 36.90
CA ALA A 47 -24.46 13.45 35.76
C ALA A 47 -25.26 12.14 35.85
N ARG A 48 -25.34 11.51 37.02
CA ARG A 48 -26.16 10.30 37.25
C ARG A 48 -27.66 10.58 37.09
N TYR A 49 -28.15 11.74 37.53
CA TYR A 49 -29.56 12.10 37.29
C TYR A 49 -29.83 12.35 35.81
N TYR A 50 -28.92 13.04 35.11
CA TYR A 50 -29.01 13.21 33.66
C TYR A 50 -28.97 11.87 32.92
N GLN A 51 -28.12 10.92 33.34
CA GLN A 51 -28.09 9.55 32.83
C GLN A 51 -29.45 8.86 32.97
N GLY A 52 -30.00 8.85 34.20
CA GLY A 52 -31.32 8.24 34.46
C GLY A 52 -32.47 8.93 33.73
N TYR A 53 -32.32 10.21 33.41
CA TYR A 53 -33.28 11.00 32.63
C TYR A 53 -33.07 10.89 31.10
N GLY A 54 -32.02 10.21 30.64
CA GLY A 54 -31.70 10.06 29.21
C GLY A 54 -31.03 11.27 28.56
N GLN A 55 -30.54 12.25 29.35
CA GLN A 55 -29.82 13.42 28.85
C GLN A 55 -28.31 13.18 28.85
N PHE A 56 -27.86 12.23 28.03
CA PHE A 56 -26.47 11.76 28.03
C PHE A 56 -25.45 12.87 27.74
N GLN A 57 -25.72 13.77 26.80
CA GLN A 57 -24.81 14.88 26.49
C GLN A 57 -24.61 15.83 27.70
N ASN A 58 -25.66 16.12 28.46
CA ASN A 58 -25.56 16.95 29.67
C ASN A 58 -24.78 16.22 30.77
N ALA A 59 -24.98 14.90 30.91
CA ALA A 59 -24.21 14.08 31.82
C ALA A 59 -22.71 14.06 31.45
N ILE A 60 -22.39 13.89 30.16
CA ILE A 60 -21.00 13.92 29.64
C ILE A 60 -20.35 15.26 29.95
N ASN A 61 -21.06 16.37 29.78
CA ASN A 61 -20.55 17.71 30.09
C ASN A 61 -20.18 17.88 31.57
N ASP A 62 -20.99 17.33 32.48
CA ASP A 62 -20.69 17.34 33.92
C ASP A 62 -19.51 16.43 34.27
N VAL A 63 -19.45 15.22 33.71
CA VAL A 63 -18.34 14.29 33.95
C VAL A 63 -17.04 14.80 33.33
N ASN A 64 -17.10 15.56 32.24
CA ASN A 64 -15.93 16.23 31.68
C ASN A 64 -15.28 17.21 32.67
N GLN A 65 -16.07 17.89 33.52
CA GLN A 65 -15.50 18.74 34.58
C GLN A 65 -14.69 17.91 35.59
N LEU A 66 -15.13 16.69 35.89
CA LEU A 66 -14.42 15.78 36.79
C LEU A 66 -13.11 15.29 36.16
N VAL A 67 -13.16 14.82 34.92
CA VAL A 67 -11.97 14.31 34.21
C VAL A 67 -10.95 15.41 33.93
N LEU A 68 -11.40 16.66 33.71
CA LEU A 68 -10.50 17.81 33.58
C LEU A 68 -9.80 18.15 34.91
N ALA A 69 -10.49 17.99 36.04
CA ALA A 69 -9.92 18.24 37.36
C ALA A 69 -8.96 17.11 37.80
N ASP A 70 -9.31 15.87 37.52
CA ASP A 70 -8.48 14.70 37.74
C ASP A 70 -8.63 13.69 36.60
N MET A 71 -7.62 13.62 35.74
CA MET A 71 -7.60 12.71 34.60
C MET A 71 -7.51 11.23 35.02
N LYS A 72 -7.22 10.95 36.30
CA LYS A 72 -7.08 9.59 36.86
C LYS A 72 -8.31 9.13 37.63
N ASP A 73 -9.37 9.94 37.70
CA ASP A 73 -10.60 9.57 38.38
C ASP A 73 -11.30 8.41 37.65
N THR A 74 -11.06 7.19 38.14
CA THR A 74 -11.56 5.95 37.52
C THR A 74 -13.08 5.86 37.52
N GLU A 75 -13.76 6.41 38.55
CA GLU A 75 -15.22 6.46 38.60
C GLU A 75 -15.77 7.42 37.55
N ALA A 76 -15.11 8.57 37.34
CA ALA A 76 -15.49 9.52 36.29
C ALA A 76 -15.22 8.96 34.88
N LEU A 77 -14.08 8.30 34.66
CA LEU A 77 -13.74 7.64 33.39
C LEU A 77 -14.76 6.55 33.04
N GLN A 78 -15.10 5.69 34.01
CA GLN A 78 -16.09 4.64 33.82
C GLN A 78 -17.47 5.22 33.49
N LEU A 79 -17.94 6.20 34.27
CA LEU A 79 -19.24 6.84 34.02
C LEU A 79 -19.28 7.52 32.65
N ARG A 80 -18.19 8.19 32.24
CA ARG A 80 -18.14 8.82 30.92
C ARG A 80 -18.13 7.80 29.79
N ALA A 81 -17.46 6.66 29.95
CA ALA A 81 -17.52 5.57 28.98
C ALA A 81 -18.96 5.07 28.79
N ASP A 82 -19.68 4.79 29.88
CA ASP A 82 -21.08 4.32 29.83
C ASP A 82 -22.01 5.36 29.19
N LEU A 83 -21.79 6.65 29.49
CA LEU A 83 -22.56 7.75 28.91
C LEU A 83 -22.27 7.96 27.42
N ARG A 84 -21.00 7.83 27.01
CA ARG A 84 -20.59 7.92 25.60
C ARG A 84 -21.13 6.74 24.80
N GLU A 85 -21.09 5.52 25.35
CA GLU A 85 -21.76 4.35 24.76
C GLU A 85 -23.26 4.64 24.56
N SER A 86 -23.93 5.15 25.60
CA SER A 86 -25.36 5.52 25.54
C SER A 86 -25.68 6.66 24.56
N ASN A 87 -24.71 7.52 24.28
CA ASN A 87 -24.82 8.63 23.33
C ASN A 87 -24.29 8.29 21.92
N LEU A 88 -23.98 7.02 21.65
CA LEU A 88 -23.40 6.50 20.40
C LEU A 88 -22.01 7.07 20.04
N ASP A 89 -21.31 7.70 20.98
CA ASP A 89 -19.88 8.04 20.88
C ASP A 89 -19.04 6.80 21.26
N LEU A 90 -19.10 5.78 20.40
CA LEU A 90 -18.51 4.46 20.66
C LEU A 90 -16.96 4.52 20.73
N GLU A 91 -16.33 5.32 19.87
CA GLU A 91 -14.88 5.54 19.89
C GLU A 91 -14.44 6.24 21.19
N GLY A 92 -15.17 7.29 21.60
CA GLY A 92 -14.89 7.99 22.85
C GLY A 92 -15.09 7.10 24.08
N ALA A 93 -16.05 6.17 24.03
CA ALA A 93 -16.26 5.17 25.09
C ALA A 93 -15.09 4.19 25.20
N LEU A 94 -14.61 3.64 24.08
CA LEU A 94 -13.44 2.75 24.05
C LEU A 94 -12.18 3.42 24.61
N LYS A 95 -11.96 4.69 24.25
CA LYS A 95 -10.82 5.50 24.75
C LYS A 95 -10.88 5.71 26.26
N ASP A 96 -12.07 5.94 26.80
CA ASP A 96 -12.24 6.06 28.26
C ASP A 96 -12.03 4.71 28.96
N LEU A 97 -12.48 3.60 28.37
CA LEU A 97 -12.22 2.24 28.91
C LEU A 97 -10.73 1.88 28.89
N GLU A 98 -10.00 2.27 27.85
CA GLU A 98 -8.54 2.13 27.80
C GLU A 98 -7.84 2.94 28.90
N SER A 99 -8.24 4.20 29.06
CA SER A 99 -7.72 5.08 30.11
C SER A 99 -8.03 4.52 31.50
N LEU A 100 -9.27 4.06 31.73
CA LEU A 100 -9.70 3.40 32.95
C LEU A 100 -8.83 2.18 33.27
N GLN A 101 -8.64 1.28 32.31
CA GLN A 101 -7.81 0.09 32.49
C GLN A 101 -6.38 0.46 32.87
N LYS A 102 -5.79 1.43 32.15
CA LYS A 102 -4.43 1.90 32.39
C LYS A 102 -4.27 2.46 33.79
N GLU A 103 -5.18 3.31 34.26
CA GLU A 103 -5.08 3.92 35.59
C GLU A 103 -5.33 2.91 36.71
N LEU A 104 -6.25 1.95 36.54
CA LEU A 104 -6.46 0.85 37.50
C LEU A 104 -5.22 -0.05 37.62
N VAL A 105 -4.55 -0.35 36.50
CA VAL A 105 -3.30 -1.12 36.48
C VAL A 105 -2.18 -0.32 37.17
N ALA A 106 -2.04 0.96 36.84
CA ALA A 106 -1.02 1.83 37.44
C ALA A 106 -1.23 2.00 38.96
N ALA A 107 -2.47 2.01 39.43
CA ALA A 107 -2.82 2.09 40.85
C ALA A 107 -2.70 0.74 41.59
N GLY A 108 -2.48 -0.38 40.88
CA GLY A 108 -2.48 -1.72 41.47
C GLY A 108 -3.85 -2.18 41.97
N THR A 109 -4.93 -1.56 41.50
CA THR A 109 -6.33 -1.85 41.91
C THR A 109 -7.10 -2.64 40.85
N PHE A 110 -6.47 -2.94 39.71
CA PHE A 110 -7.07 -3.76 38.65
C PHE A 110 -7.39 -5.17 39.16
N SER A 111 -8.66 -5.56 39.08
CA SER A 111 -9.17 -6.85 39.56
C SER A 111 -9.90 -7.62 38.47
N GLY A 112 -10.25 -8.88 38.73
CA GLY A 112 -11.05 -9.71 37.82
C GLY A 112 -12.41 -9.08 37.48
N ASP A 113 -13.06 -8.41 38.44
CA ASP A 113 -14.33 -7.72 38.21
C ASP A 113 -14.18 -6.55 37.23
N HIS A 114 -13.10 -5.76 37.38
CA HIS A 114 -12.78 -4.68 36.44
C HIS A 114 -12.49 -5.23 35.05
N GLN A 115 -11.76 -6.35 34.96
CA GLN A 115 -11.49 -7.01 33.69
C GLN A 115 -12.78 -7.48 33.01
N GLN A 116 -13.69 -8.13 33.75
CA GLN A 116 -14.98 -8.57 33.22
C GLN A 116 -15.84 -7.39 32.74
N LEU A 117 -15.89 -6.31 33.51
CA LEU A 117 -16.63 -5.10 33.16
C LEU A 117 -16.09 -4.47 31.88
N ILE A 118 -14.77 -4.19 31.83
CA ILE A 118 -14.14 -3.52 30.69
C ILE A 118 -14.25 -4.38 29.44
N GLU A 119 -13.99 -5.68 29.53
CA GLU A 119 -14.09 -6.59 28.40
C GLU A 119 -15.55 -6.75 27.93
N GLY A 120 -16.49 -6.83 28.87
CA GLY A 120 -17.92 -6.86 28.58
C GLY A 120 -18.37 -5.61 27.82
N SER A 121 -17.96 -4.42 28.27
CA SER A 121 -18.27 -3.16 27.59
C SER A 121 -17.59 -3.08 26.22
N ARG A 122 -16.31 -3.46 26.08
CA ARG A 122 -15.61 -3.50 24.79
C ARG A 122 -16.31 -4.41 23.79
N LYS A 123 -16.76 -5.60 24.20
CA LYS A 123 -17.50 -6.53 23.33
C LYS A 123 -18.85 -5.95 22.89
N ARG A 124 -19.62 -5.33 23.79
CA ARG A 124 -20.88 -4.68 23.44
C ARG A 124 -20.66 -3.53 22.46
N ILE A 125 -19.70 -2.66 22.73
CA ILE A 125 -19.37 -1.53 21.88
C ILE A 125 -18.90 -2.01 20.50
N ALA A 126 -18.04 -3.03 20.44
CA ALA A 126 -17.59 -3.62 19.18
C ALA A 126 -18.76 -4.17 18.36
N LEU A 127 -19.72 -4.84 19.01
CA LEU A 127 -20.93 -5.32 18.34
C LEU A 127 -21.82 -4.16 17.84
N GLN A 128 -21.98 -3.09 18.62
CA GLN A 128 -22.73 -1.90 18.20
C GLN A 128 -22.06 -1.22 17.01
N MET A 129 -20.73 -1.04 17.04
CA MET A 129 -19.97 -0.49 15.93
C MET A 129 -20.12 -1.37 14.68
N TYR A 130 -20.06 -2.69 14.85
CA TYR A 130 -20.27 -3.65 13.77
C TYR A 130 -21.66 -3.45 13.13
N GLU A 131 -22.74 -3.47 13.91
CA GLU A 131 -24.11 -3.30 13.38
C GLU A 131 -24.36 -1.89 12.82
N MET A 132 -23.78 -0.83 13.40
CA MET A 132 -23.91 0.54 12.91
C MET A 132 -23.21 0.75 11.56
N ASN A 133 -22.08 0.06 11.36
CA ASN A 133 -21.32 0.13 10.11
C ASN A 133 -21.77 -0.92 9.09
N ARG A 134 -22.70 -1.80 9.46
CA ARG A 134 -23.22 -2.85 8.61
C ARG A 134 -23.83 -2.27 7.34
N GLU A 135 -23.39 -2.79 6.22
CA GLU A 135 -23.91 -2.46 4.90
C GLU A 135 -24.33 -3.73 4.16
N SER A 136 -24.97 -3.58 2.99
CA SER A 136 -25.59 -4.67 2.22
C SER A 136 -25.08 -4.76 0.78
N ASP A 137 -24.08 -3.96 0.43
CA ASP A 137 -23.45 -3.95 -0.88
C ASP A 137 -22.51 -5.16 -0.98
N ALA A 138 -22.55 -5.87 -2.10
CA ALA A 138 -21.65 -7.00 -2.31
C ALA A 138 -20.29 -6.53 -2.87
N PRO A 139 -19.20 -7.24 -2.55
CA PRO A 139 -17.88 -6.92 -3.09
C PRO A 139 -17.84 -6.96 -4.62
N SER A 140 -17.12 -6.03 -5.24
CA SER A 140 -16.89 -6.04 -6.68
C SER A 140 -15.59 -6.76 -7.02
N ILE A 141 -15.68 -7.90 -7.68
CA ILE A 141 -14.51 -8.70 -8.08
C ILE A 141 -14.04 -8.24 -9.47
N THR A 142 -12.73 -8.15 -9.67
CA THR A 142 -12.12 -8.01 -11.00
C THR A 142 -10.97 -8.98 -11.10
N ILE A 143 -11.05 -9.86 -12.09
CA ILE A 143 -10.02 -10.84 -12.37
C ILE A 143 -9.02 -10.21 -13.35
N ILE A 144 -7.74 -10.44 -13.14
CA ILE A 144 -6.63 -9.98 -14.00
C ILE A 144 -5.97 -11.17 -14.68
N LYS A 145 -5.72 -12.26 -13.92
CA LYS A 145 -5.23 -13.52 -14.44
C LYS A 145 -6.17 -14.68 -14.12
N PRO A 146 -6.26 -15.71 -14.98
CA PRO A 146 -5.57 -15.83 -16.27
C PRO A 146 -6.07 -14.80 -17.29
N PHE A 147 -5.36 -14.65 -18.41
CA PHE A 147 -5.84 -13.83 -19.51
C PHE A 147 -7.21 -14.32 -19.96
N HIS A 148 -8.14 -13.38 -20.13
CA HIS A 148 -9.51 -13.68 -20.49
C HIS A 148 -10.11 -12.57 -21.36
N VAL A 149 -11.07 -12.96 -22.19
CA VAL A 149 -11.89 -12.02 -22.94
C VAL A 149 -13.32 -12.24 -22.48
N ALA A 150 -13.91 -11.21 -21.86
CA ALA A 150 -15.19 -11.32 -21.15
C ALA A 150 -15.15 -12.46 -20.11
N ASP A 151 -16.05 -13.44 -20.20
CA ASP A 151 -16.16 -14.56 -19.26
C ASP A 151 -15.34 -15.79 -19.67
N ILE A 152 -14.43 -15.66 -20.64
CA ILE A 152 -13.67 -16.79 -21.20
C ILE A 152 -12.19 -16.64 -20.86
N ALA A 153 -11.70 -17.47 -19.92
CA ALA A 153 -10.29 -17.64 -19.60
C ALA A 153 -9.59 -18.49 -20.67
N GLN A 154 -8.58 -17.93 -21.31
CA GLN A 154 -7.76 -18.65 -22.28
C GLN A 154 -6.52 -19.18 -21.58
N VAL A 155 -6.40 -20.50 -21.54
CA VAL A 155 -5.36 -21.18 -20.78
C VAL A 155 -4.75 -22.29 -21.62
N SER A 156 -3.44 -22.47 -21.55
CA SER A 156 -2.79 -23.56 -22.28
C SER A 156 -3.27 -24.96 -21.86
N ASN A 157 -3.33 -25.89 -22.80
CA ASN A 157 -3.54 -27.32 -22.53
C ASN A 157 -2.35 -27.99 -21.79
N SER A 158 -1.17 -27.38 -21.80
CA SER A 158 0.06 -27.95 -21.24
C SER A 158 0.21 -27.68 -19.74
N ILE A 159 -0.44 -26.63 -19.21
CA ILE A 159 -0.30 -26.26 -17.80
C ILE A 159 -1.19 -27.12 -16.89
N ARG A 160 -0.73 -27.29 -15.65
CA ARG A 160 -1.42 -28.06 -14.59
C ARG A 160 -1.85 -27.21 -13.41
N PHE A 161 -1.38 -25.98 -13.36
CA PHE A 161 -1.74 -24.97 -12.38
C PHE A 161 -1.93 -23.65 -13.11
N VAL A 162 -2.91 -22.88 -12.69
CA VAL A 162 -3.13 -21.51 -13.18
C VAL A 162 -3.07 -20.56 -11.99
N GLU A 163 -2.37 -19.45 -12.17
CA GLU A 163 -2.47 -18.32 -11.26
C GLU A 163 -3.79 -17.59 -11.54
N VAL A 164 -4.62 -17.49 -10.51
CA VAL A 164 -5.80 -16.63 -10.53
C VAL A 164 -5.50 -15.46 -9.63
N SER A 165 -5.50 -14.26 -10.21
CA SER A 165 -5.23 -13.03 -9.48
C SER A 165 -6.09 -11.90 -9.97
N GLY A 166 -6.26 -10.90 -9.12
CA GLY A 166 -7.14 -9.78 -9.39
C GLY A 166 -7.22 -8.85 -8.20
N HIS A 167 -8.26 -8.02 -8.19
CA HIS A 167 -8.59 -7.16 -7.06
C HIS A 167 -10.07 -7.28 -6.70
N VAL A 168 -10.36 -7.07 -5.43
CA VAL A 168 -11.72 -6.99 -4.92
C VAL A 168 -11.90 -5.63 -4.28
N ARG A 169 -13.00 -4.94 -4.58
CA ARG A 169 -13.32 -3.62 -4.03
C ARG A 169 -14.58 -3.69 -3.21
N ASP A 170 -14.55 -3.10 -2.02
CA ASP A 170 -15.70 -3.03 -1.13
C ASP A 170 -15.66 -1.80 -0.21
N LYS A 171 -16.80 -1.44 0.37
CA LYS A 171 -16.89 -0.39 1.40
C LYS A 171 -16.37 -0.88 2.74
N SER A 172 -16.59 -2.16 3.04
CA SER A 172 -16.17 -2.86 4.23
C SER A 172 -14.90 -3.70 3.97
N LEU A 173 -14.35 -4.31 5.01
CA LEU A 173 -13.20 -5.21 4.87
C LEU A 173 -13.66 -6.56 4.36
N LEU A 174 -12.77 -7.28 3.69
CA LEU A 174 -13.06 -8.61 3.20
C LEU A 174 -12.81 -9.67 4.28
N LYS A 175 -13.78 -10.56 4.44
CA LYS A 175 -13.68 -11.74 5.29
C LYS A 175 -12.97 -12.89 4.57
N ALA A 176 -13.28 -13.10 3.29
CA ALA A 176 -12.70 -14.19 2.51
C ALA A 176 -12.70 -13.89 1.01
N ILE A 177 -11.67 -14.39 0.33
CA ILE A 177 -11.64 -14.55 -1.13
C ILE A 177 -11.28 -16.01 -1.40
N THR A 178 -12.05 -16.69 -2.25
CA THR A 178 -11.76 -18.07 -2.66
C THR A 178 -11.86 -18.22 -4.17
N VAL A 179 -11.11 -19.18 -4.70
CA VAL A 179 -11.22 -19.60 -6.10
C VAL A 179 -11.37 -21.10 -6.16
N ASN A 180 -12.46 -21.59 -6.74
CA ASN A 180 -12.86 -23.01 -6.71
C ASN A 180 -12.82 -23.59 -5.28
N GLY A 181 -13.24 -22.80 -4.29
CA GLY A 181 -13.23 -23.17 -2.87
C GLY A 181 -11.87 -23.14 -2.18
N LYS A 182 -10.77 -22.89 -2.90
CA LYS A 182 -9.44 -22.70 -2.29
C LYS A 182 -9.28 -21.24 -1.83
N PRO A 183 -8.88 -20.98 -0.56
CA PRO A 183 -8.59 -19.62 -0.10
C PRO A 183 -7.48 -18.96 -0.94
N ALA A 184 -7.66 -17.68 -1.25
CA ALA A 184 -6.64 -16.85 -1.88
C ALA A 184 -5.85 -16.06 -0.83
N ASP A 185 -4.60 -15.73 -1.17
CA ASP A 185 -3.77 -14.85 -0.36
C ASP A 185 -4.13 -13.40 -0.68
N PHE A 186 -4.48 -12.62 0.34
CA PHE A 186 -4.80 -11.19 0.23
C PHE A 186 -4.55 -10.46 1.56
N ALA A 187 -4.40 -9.13 1.52
CA ALA A 187 -4.25 -8.30 2.71
C ALA A 187 -5.63 -8.03 3.35
N SER A 188 -5.99 -8.77 4.40
CA SER A 188 -7.31 -8.69 5.05
C SER A 188 -7.63 -7.36 5.76
N ASP A 189 -6.60 -6.55 6.00
CA ASP A 189 -6.69 -5.21 6.58
C ASP A 189 -6.82 -4.10 5.52
N GLU A 190 -6.73 -4.45 4.23
CA GLU A 190 -6.96 -3.55 3.11
C GLU A 190 -8.41 -3.63 2.63
N ARG A 191 -9.00 -2.47 2.29
CA ARG A 191 -10.37 -2.39 1.73
C ARG A 191 -10.45 -2.84 0.28
N ASP A 192 -9.39 -2.53 -0.47
CA ASP A 192 -9.26 -2.89 -1.89
C ASP A 192 -8.01 -3.75 -2.08
N PRO A 193 -8.00 -5.02 -1.60
CA PRO A 193 -6.82 -5.85 -1.68
C PRO A 193 -6.68 -6.48 -3.06
N GLU A 194 -5.42 -6.68 -3.48
CA GLU A 194 -5.08 -7.66 -4.49
C GLU A 194 -5.18 -9.06 -3.89
N PHE A 195 -5.64 -10.02 -4.69
CA PHE A 195 -5.62 -11.43 -4.32
C PHE A 195 -4.83 -12.23 -5.33
N VAL A 196 -4.21 -13.32 -4.86
CA VAL A 196 -3.55 -14.31 -5.71
C VAL A 196 -3.77 -15.71 -5.16
N VAL A 197 -3.97 -16.66 -6.06
CA VAL A 197 -4.04 -18.07 -5.72
C VAL A 197 -3.63 -18.93 -6.90
N SER A 198 -2.89 -20.01 -6.63
CA SER A 198 -2.57 -21.03 -7.63
C SER A 198 -3.60 -22.16 -7.56
N ILE A 199 -4.31 -22.40 -8.67
CA ILE A 199 -5.38 -23.39 -8.79
C ILE A 199 -4.91 -24.57 -9.65
N PRO A 200 -5.00 -25.82 -9.16
CA PRO A 200 -4.78 -27.00 -9.99
C PRO A 200 -5.81 -27.05 -11.13
N LEU A 201 -5.33 -27.16 -12.36
CA LEU A 201 -6.16 -27.30 -13.56
C LEU A 201 -6.14 -28.73 -14.09
N GLY A 202 -6.94 -29.59 -13.45
CA GLY A 202 -7.31 -30.87 -14.03
C GLY A 202 -8.07 -30.70 -15.35
N MET A 203 -8.11 -31.74 -16.18
CA MET A 203 -8.88 -31.71 -17.44
C MET A 203 -10.39 -31.63 -17.23
N ASP A 204 -10.85 -31.97 -16.03
CA ASP A 204 -12.21 -31.88 -15.51
C ASP A 204 -12.60 -30.47 -15.05
N VAL A 205 -11.62 -29.59 -14.79
CA VAL A 205 -11.86 -28.19 -14.45
C VAL A 205 -12.21 -27.42 -15.72
N THR A 206 -13.46 -26.99 -15.83
CA THR A 206 -14.00 -26.26 -16.98
C THR A 206 -14.29 -24.79 -16.67
N GLU A 207 -14.22 -24.39 -15.40
CA GLU A 207 -14.46 -23.04 -14.95
C GLU A 207 -13.59 -22.67 -13.73
N LEU A 208 -13.33 -21.38 -13.60
CA LEU A 208 -12.75 -20.74 -12.42
C LEU A 208 -13.84 -19.88 -11.78
N VAL A 209 -14.27 -20.25 -10.59
CA VAL A 209 -15.27 -19.53 -9.80
C VAL A 209 -14.54 -18.75 -8.72
N VAL A 210 -14.47 -17.43 -8.88
CA VAL A 210 -13.93 -16.52 -7.88
C VAL A 210 -15.08 -16.03 -7.01
N GLN A 211 -14.91 -16.09 -5.69
CA GLN A 211 -15.91 -15.69 -4.72
C GLN A 211 -15.29 -14.76 -3.70
N ALA A 212 -16.01 -13.70 -3.33
CA ALA A 212 -15.62 -12.78 -2.29
C ALA A 212 -16.75 -12.62 -1.27
N THR A 213 -16.37 -12.55 0.00
CA THR A 213 -17.28 -12.31 1.12
C THR A 213 -16.69 -11.25 2.02
N ASP A 214 -17.50 -10.26 2.37
CA ASP A 214 -17.09 -9.21 3.30
C ASP A 214 -17.30 -9.59 4.77
N ILE A 215 -16.94 -8.71 5.69
CA ILE A 215 -17.15 -8.90 7.14
C ILE A 215 -18.63 -8.88 7.56
N TYR A 216 -19.54 -8.46 6.69
CA TYR A 216 -20.99 -8.41 6.90
C TYR A 216 -21.76 -9.56 6.23
N GLU A 217 -21.03 -10.53 5.67
CA GLU A 217 -21.54 -11.68 4.93
C GLU A 217 -22.20 -11.34 3.58
N ASN A 218 -21.98 -10.14 3.04
CA ASN A 218 -22.35 -9.87 1.65
C ASN A 218 -21.39 -10.62 0.72
N PHE A 219 -21.94 -11.11 -0.38
CA PHE A 219 -21.29 -12.11 -1.21
C PHE A 219 -21.42 -11.77 -2.68
N SER A 220 -20.32 -11.95 -3.43
CA SER A 220 -20.31 -11.92 -4.89
C SER A 220 -19.52 -13.08 -5.47
N SER A 221 -19.78 -13.37 -6.74
CA SER A 221 -19.08 -14.41 -7.47
C SER A 221 -18.92 -14.04 -8.94
N GLU A 222 -17.74 -14.26 -9.47
CA GLU A 222 -17.41 -14.14 -10.89
C GLU A 222 -16.95 -15.50 -11.42
N VAL A 223 -17.37 -15.83 -12.64
CA VAL A 223 -17.09 -17.13 -13.26
C VAL A 223 -16.38 -16.91 -14.58
N LEU A 224 -15.21 -17.53 -14.73
CA LEU A 224 -14.51 -17.64 -16.01
C LEU A 224 -14.61 -19.07 -16.53
N ARG A 225 -15.21 -19.25 -17.71
CA ARG A 225 -15.16 -20.50 -18.45
C ARG A 225 -13.76 -20.69 -19.03
N ILE A 226 -13.22 -21.90 -18.92
CA ILE A 226 -11.89 -22.21 -19.41
C ILE A 226 -11.97 -22.69 -20.86
N GLU A 227 -11.29 -21.98 -21.74
CA GLU A 227 -10.99 -22.43 -23.10
C GLU A 227 -9.51 -22.78 -23.20
N ARG A 228 -9.22 -24.01 -23.66
CA ARG A 228 -7.85 -24.51 -23.73
C ARG A 228 -7.24 -24.20 -25.09
N SER A 229 -6.14 -23.43 -25.11
CA SER A 229 -5.36 -23.16 -26.32
C SER A 229 -4.27 -24.22 -26.54
N GLU A 230 -3.79 -24.32 -27.80
CA GLU A 230 -2.63 -25.14 -28.12
C GLU A 230 -1.40 -24.64 -27.37
N GLY A 231 -0.75 -25.53 -26.62
CA GLY A 231 0.32 -25.18 -25.69
C GLY A 231 1.68 -24.93 -26.34
N VAL A 232 1.76 -24.00 -27.29
CA VAL A 232 3.03 -23.61 -27.92
C VAL A 232 3.78 -22.67 -26.99
N ALA A 233 5.00 -23.05 -26.62
CA ALA A 233 5.83 -22.26 -25.72
C ALA A 233 6.68 -21.21 -26.47
N PRO A 234 6.93 -20.04 -25.85
CA PRO A 234 7.72 -18.98 -26.46
C PRO A 234 9.15 -19.42 -26.76
N LEU A 235 9.72 -18.93 -27.87
CA LEU A 235 11.10 -19.21 -28.25
C LEU A 235 12.05 -18.12 -27.74
N ILE A 236 12.95 -18.48 -26.83
CA ILE A 236 13.95 -17.57 -26.26
C ILE A 236 15.22 -17.58 -27.12
N SER A 237 15.75 -16.40 -27.44
CA SER A 237 17.05 -16.24 -28.09
C SER A 237 17.88 -15.17 -27.38
N ILE A 238 19.11 -15.51 -26.97
CA ILE A 238 20.04 -14.54 -26.38
C ILE A 238 20.79 -13.78 -27.49
N LEU A 239 20.92 -12.47 -27.33
CA LEU A 239 21.72 -11.59 -28.17
C LEU A 239 23.04 -11.21 -27.49
N SER A 240 22.98 -10.96 -26.18
CA SER A 240 24.13 -10.60 -25.36
C SER A 240 24.01 -11.25 -23.96
N PRO A 241 25.10 -11.76 -23.36
CA PRO A 241 26.41 -11.98 -23.99
C PRO A 241 26.31 -13.03 -25.11
N LYS A 242 27.27 -13.01 -26.05
CA LYS A 242 27.32 -14.03 -27.10
C LYS A 242 27.46 -15.42 -26.48
N ALA A 243 26.54 -16.31 -26.83
CA ALA A 243 26.58 -17.71 -26.43
C ALA A 243 27.08 -18.60 -27.59
N GLU A 244 27.88 -19.60 -27.25
CA GLU A 244 28.23 -20.72 -28.11
C GLU A 244 27.33 -21.90 -27.71
N GLY A 245 26.20 -22.07 -28.41
CA GLY A 245 25.14 -22.98 -27.98
C GLY A 245 24.52 -22.51 -26.66
N THR A 246 24.60 -23.34 -25.61
CA THR A 246 24.15 -23.00 -24.25
C THR A 246 25.32 -22.57 -23.34
N THR A 247 26.51 -22.32 -23.88
CA THR A 247 27.67 -21.91 -23.08
C THR A 247 27.96 -20.43 -23.29
N ILE A 248 28.12 -19.70 -22.19
CA ILE A 248 28.52 -18.30 -22.18
C ILE A 248 29.91 -18.20 -21.55
N GLN A 249 30.83 -17.56 -22.25
CA GLN A 249 32.16 -17.29 -21.74
C GLN A 249 32.19 -15.91 -21.09
N LEU A 250 32.60 -15.86 -19.82
CA LEU A 250 32.78 -14.62 -19.07
C LEU A 250 34.21 -14.49 -18.58
N HIS A 251 34.63 -13.26 -18.30
CA HIS A 251 35.88 -13.02 -17.58
C HIS A 251 35.74 -13.43 -16.11
N ALA A 252 36.81 -13.96 -15.51
CA ALA A 252 36.81 -14.40 -14.12
C ALA A 252 36.45 -13.28 -13.11
N SER A 253 36.83 -12.03 -13.40
CA SER A 253 36.54 -10.84 -12.60
C SER A 253 35.12 -10.28 -12.77
N ARG A 254 34.36 -10.73 -13.78
CA ARG A 254 33.05 -10.17 -14.12
C ARG A 254 31.94 -10.84 -13.30
N SER A 255 31.43 -10.15 -12.29
CA SER A 255 30.26 -10.59 -11.50
C SER A 255 28.95 -10.18 -12.15
N GLU A 256 28.82 -8.91 -12.57
CA GLU A 256 27.61 -8.40 -13.21
C GLU A 256 27.64 -8.62 -14.73
N VAL A 257 26.56 -9.21 -15.24
CA VAL A 257 26.38 -9.48 -16.65
C VAL A 257 25.07 -8.85 -17.11
N PHE A 258 25.16 -8.11 -18.21
CA PHE A 258 23.98 -7.61 -18.87
C PHE A 258 23.53 -8.65 -19.90
N VAL A 259 22.31 -9.14 -19.73
CA VAL A 259 21.70 -10.13 -20.59
C VAL A 259 20.64 -9.45 -21.45
N GLU A 260 20.77 -9.60 -22.76
CA GLU A 260 19.81 -9.13 -23.76
C GLU A 260 19.37 -10.28 -24.64
N GLY A 261 18.12 -10.28 -25.06
CA GLY A 261 17.58 -11.28 -25.96
C GLY A 261 16.27 -10.86 -26.60
N ILE A 262 15.73 -11.76 -27.42
CA ILE A 262 14.40 -11.66 -28.02
C ILE A 262 13.63 -12.90 -27.60
N VAL A 263 12.36 -12.71 -27.27
CA VAL A 263 11.40 -13.81 -27.09
C VAL A 263 10.41 -13.74 -28.23
N LYS A 264 10.24 -14.84 -28.97
CA LYS A 264 9.27 -14.91 -30.08
C LYS A 264 8.11 -15.82 -29.74
N ASP A 265 6.89 -15.38 -30.02
CA ASP A 265 5.69 -16.20 -29.85
C ASP A 265 4.53 -15.67 -30.69
N GLU A 266 3.54 -16.51 -30.99
CA GLU A 266 2.31 -16.04 -31.63
C GLU A 266 1.43 -15.21 -30.68
N SER A 267 1.57 -15.44 -29.38
CA SER A 267 0.88 -14.74 -28.31
C SER A 267 1.75 -13.60 -27.76
N LEU A 268 1.14 -12.69 -26.99
CA LEU A 268 1.92 -11.71 -26.23
C LEU A 268 2.65 -12.39 -25.07
N ILE A 269 3.82 -11.84 -24.72
CA ILE A 269 4.63 -12.34 -23.62
C ILE A 269 4.17 -11.72 -22.31
N SER A 270 3.83 -12.57 -21.35
CA SER A 270 3.33 -12.21 -20.02
C SER A 270 4.47 -11.98 -19.02
N THR A 271 5.52 -12.81 -19.08
CA THR A 271 6.70 -12.63 -18.21
C THR A 271 7.98 -13.04 -18.93
N ILE A 272 9.07 -12.33 -18.62
CA ILE A 272 10.43 -12.74 -18.93
C ILE A 272 11.24 -12.57 -17.65
N SER A 273 11.95 -13.60 -17.23
CA SER A 273 12.77 -13.58 -16.02
C SER A 273 14.10 -14.26 -16.22
N VAL A 274 15.11 -13.83 -15.47
CA VAL A 274 16.41 -14.49 -15.37
C VAL A 274 16.69 -14.81 -13.91
N ASN A 275 16.91 -16.09 -13.62
CA ASN A 275 17.00 -16.61 -12.24
C ASN A 275 15.81 -16.19 -11.36
N GLY A 276 14.62 -16.09 -11.95
CA GLY A 276 13.39 -15.65 -11.26
C GLY A 276 13.25 -14.14 -11.08
N VAL A 277 14.24 -13.34 -11.50
CA VAL A 277 14.15 -11.87 -11.46
C VAL A 277 13.60 -11.36 -12.79
N ASN A 278 12.57 -10.52 -12.75
CA ASN A 278 11.91 -9.99 -13.95
C ASN A 278 12.84 -9.12 -14.79
N ALA A 279 12.89 -9.41 -16.09
CA ALA A 279 13.60 -8.61 -17.07
C ALA A 279 12.78 -7.39 -17.52
N SER A 280 13.44 -6.36 -18.03
CA SER A 280 12.78 -5.24 -18.69
C SER A 280 12.43 -5.62 -20.12
N TYR A 281 11.17 -5.47 -20.51
CA TYR A 281 10.67 -5.69 -21.88
C TYR A 281 9.35 -4.93 -22.08
N ALA A 282 8.85 -4.83 -23.32
CA ALA A 282 7.61 -4.15 -23.66
C ALA A 282 6.49 -5.20 -23.78
N PRO A 283 5.52 -5.26 -22.85
CA PRO A 283 4.56 -6.36 -22.77
C PRO A 283 3.49 -6.33 -23.87
N ASP A 284 3.25 -5.18 -24.48
CA ASP A 284 2.32 -4.96 -25.59
C ASP A 284 2.96 -5.17 -26.97
N GLN A 285 4.26 -5.45 -27.02
CA GLN A 285 5.00 -5.65 -28.25
C GLN A 285 5.06 -7.14 -28.62
N LYS A 286 4.70 -7.48 -29.87
CA LYS A 286 4.96 -8.80 -30.46
C LYS A 286 6.48 -9.02 -30.59
N ASP A 287 6.92 -10.23 -30.27
CA ASP A 287 8.33 -10.63 -30.28
C ASP A 287 9.25 -9.66 -29.51
N PRO A 288 9.01 -9.41 -28.20
CA PRO A 288 9.69 -8.35 -27.49
C PRO A 288 11.18 -8.65 -27.28
N GLU A 289 11.98 -7.60 -27.42
CA GLU A 289 13.34 -7.56 -26.88
C GLU A 289 13.28 -7.40 -25.36
N PHE A 290 14.16 -8.11 -24.66
CA PHE A 290 14.31 -7.98 -23.22
C PHE A 290 15.73 -7.67 -22.82
N SER A 291 15.88 -7.06 -21.65
CA SER A 291 17.17 -6.75 -21.04
C SER A 291 17.13 -6.85 -19.52
N ILE A 292 18.20 -7.35 -18.93
CA ILE A 292 18.35 -7.42 -17.47
C ILE A 292 19.81 -7.39 -17.06
N LYS A 293 20.11 -6.70 -15.96
CA LYS A 293 21.41 -6.81 -15.30
C LYS A 293 21.32 -7.87 -14.21
N VAL A 294 22.13 -8.91 -14.33
CA VAL A 294 22.19 -10.02 -13.36
C VAL A 294 23.54 -10.07 -12.66
N ASP A 295 23.53 -10.26 -11.35
CA ASP A 295 24.73 -10.62 -10.60
C ASP A 295 24.91 -12.13 -10.67
N LEU A 296 25.99 -12.58 -11.29
CA LEU A 296 26.36 -13.98 -11.46
C LEU A 296 27.60 -14.33 -10.64
N LYS A 297 27.93 -13.55 -9.60
CA LYS A 297 29.09 -13.81 -8.74
C LYS A 297 29.03 -15.22 -8.14
N GLY A 298 29.98 -16.06 -8.53
CA GLY A 298 30.06 -17.45 -8.05
C GLY A 298 29.09 -18.42 -8.73
N GLU A 299 28.23 -17.94 -9.62
CA GLU A 299 27.30 -18.78 -10.38
C GLU A 299 28.01 -19.49 -11.54
N ASP A 300 27.65 -20.76 -11.76
CA ASP A 300 28.09 -21.61 -12.88
C ASP A 300 27.06 -21.69 -14.02
N ARG A 301 25.85 -21.17 -13.78
CA ARG A 301 24.74 -21.15 -14.74
C ARG A 301 23.74 -20.06 -14.41
N PHE A 302 22.88 -19.76 -15.38
CA PHE A 302 21.66 -19.01 -15.13
C PHE A 302 20.55 -19.52 -16.04
N THR A 303 19.31 -19.27 -15.65
CA THR A 303 18.11 -19.70 -16.39
C THR A 303 17.34 -18.48 -16.86
N ILE A 304 17.07 -18.41 -18.16
CA ILE A 304 16.10 -17.47 -18.73
C ILE A 304 14.78 -18.22 -18.86
N ARG A 305 13.70 -17.67 -18.30
CA ARG A 305 12.35 -18.21 -18.44
C ARG A 305 11.45 -17.15 -19.05
N ALA A 306 10.70 -17.53 -20.08
CA ALA A 306 9.66 -16.70 -20.68
C ALA A 306 8.32 -17.44 -20.62
N GLU A 307 7.25 -16.69 -20.40
CA GLU A 307 5.88 -17.19 -20.37
C GLU A 307 4.98 -16.29 -21.22
N ASP A 308 4.13 -16.89 -22.05
CA ASP A 308 3.12 -16.17 -22.82
C ASP A 308 1.89 -15.83 -21.96
N GLN A 309 0.95 -15.06 -22.51
CA GLN A 309 -0.30 -14.68 -21.82
C GLN A 309 -1.24 -15.86 -21.51
N PHE A 310 -1.04 -17.03 -22.13
CA PHE A 310 -1.83 -18.24 -21.92
C PHE A 310 -1.17 -19.22 -20.93
N GLY A 311 0.00 -18.85 -20.39
CA GLY A 311 0.75 -19.62 -19.41
C GLY A 311 1.74 -20.62 -20.01
N ASN A 312 1.92 -20.67 -21.34
CA ASN A 312 2.96 -21.50 -21.93
C ASN A 312 4.33 -20.92 -21.60
N ALA A 313 5.23 -21.76 -21.11
CA ALA A 313 6.55 -21.32 -20.72
C ALA A 313 7.66 -22.15 -21.35
N SER A 314 8.77 -21.47 -21.66
CA SER A 314 10.04 -22.10 -21.96
C SER A 314 11.10 -21.63 -20.99
N ALA A 315 12.08 -22.50 -20.73
CA ALA A 315 13.23 -22.17 -19.91
C ALA A 315 14.50 -22.62 -20.63
N LEU A 316 15.46 -21.71 -20.74
CA LEU A 316 16.76 -21.97 -21.33
C LEU A 316 17.84 -21.77 -20.29
N VAL A 317 18.62 -22.83 -20.04
CA VAL A 317 19.72 -22.81 -19.08
C VAL A 317 21.01 -22.56 -19.84
N TYR A 318 21.74 -21.52 -19.42
CA TYR A 318 23.07 -21.23 -19.92
C TYR A 318 24.12 -21.58 -18.87
N THR A 319 25.16 -22.30 -19.27
CA THR A 319 26.33 -22.57 -18.43
C THR A 319 27.37 -21.46 -18.62
N ILE A 320 28.06 -21.12 -17.54
CA ILE A 320 29.05 -20.05 -17.49
C ILE A 320 30.44 -20.68 -17.43
N THR A 321 31.27 -20.39 -18.43
CA THR A 321 32.70 -20.71 -18.38
C THR A 321 33.49 -19.44 -18.10
N ARG A 322 34.21 -19.42 -16.99
CA ARG A 322 35.04 -18.26 -16.60
C ARG A 322 36.46 -18.43 -17.13
N LYS A 323 36.89 -17.52 -18.00
CA LYS A 323 38.28 -17.45 -18.45
C LYS A 323 39.09 -16.58 -17.47
N ALA A 324 40.18 -17.15 -16.96
CA ALA A 324 41.23 -16.38 -16.31
C ALA A 324 41.85 -15.45 -17.35
N GLU A 325 42.22 -14.23 -16.93
CA GLU A 325 42.98 -13.35 -17.82
C GLU A 325 44.33 -14.02 -18.17
N PRO A 326 44.80 -13.92 -19.43
CA PRO A 326 46.21 -14.14 -19.68
C PRO A 326 46.99 -13.13 -18.84
N VAL A 327 47.96 -13.60 -18.06
CA VAL A 327 48.87 -12.73 -17.32
C VAL A 327 49.65 -11.91 -18.34
N VAL A 328 49.19 -10.69 -18.62
CA VAL A 328 49.95 -9.74 -19.41
C VAL A 328 51.06 -9.23 -18.51
N VAL A 329 52.29 -9.68 -18.74
CA VAL A 329 53.49 -9.08 -18.13
C VAL A 329 53.62 -7.68 -18.72
N VAL A 330 53.08 -6.68 -18.01
CA VAL A 330 53.23 -5.28 -18.38
C VAL A 330 54.67 -4.85 -18.06
N LYS A 331 55.46 -4.60 -19.10
CA LYS A 331 56.74 -3.88 -19.02
C LYS A 331 56.42 -2.44 -18.54
N PRO A 332 57.13 -1.87 -17.55
CA PRO A 332 56.73 -0.58 -17.01
C PRO A 332 56.96 0.52 -18.06
N LEU A 333 55.87 1.15 -18.51
CA LEU A 333 55.89 2.44 -19.21
C LEU A 333 55.73 3.57 -18.16
N PRO A 334 56.25 4.78 -18.42
CA PRO A 334 56.35 5.83 -17.43
C PRO A 334 54.99 6.32 -16.95
N THR A 335 54.97 6.68 -15.67
CA THR A 335 53.84 7.26 -14.95
C THR A 335 53.46 8.62 -15.56
N GLU A 336 52.53 8.62 -16.51
CA GLU A 336 51.74 9.82 -16.78
C GLU A 336 50.63 9.90 -15.72
N THR A 337 50.78 10.84 -14.79
CA THR A 337 49.69 11.35 -13.97
C THR A 337 48.69 12.06 -14.88
N THR A 338 47.84 11.27 -15.54
CA THR A 338 46.57 11.78 -16.02
C THR A 338 45.70 12.06 -14.79
N PRO A 339 45.13 13.26 -14.66
CA PRO A 339 44.09 13.50 -13.67
C PRO A 339 42.96 12.51 -13.92
N HIS A 340 42.36 11.96 -12.86
CA HIS A 340 41.05 11.33 -12.95
C HIS A 340 40.03 12.36 -13.47
N THR A 341 39.92 12.49 -14.79
CA THR A 341 38.73 13.03 -15.42
C THR A 341 37.65 11.98 -15.15
N GLY A 342 36.76 12.27 -14.19
CA GLY A 342 35.59 11.45 -13.93
C GLY A 342 34.93 11.11 -15.26
N SER A 343 34.67 9.83 -15.50
CA SER A 343 34.04 9.40 -16.75
C SER A 343 32.81 10.27 -16.98
N THR A 344 32.80 11.03 -18.07
CA THR A 344 31.70 11.90 -18.49
C THR A 344 30.54 11.03 -18.94
N GLY A 345 29.90 10.32 -18.01
CA GLY A 345 28.75 9.50 -18.29
C GLY A 345 27.57 10.39 -18.69
N THR A 346 26.81 9.94 -19.69
CA THR A 346 25.59 10.60 -20.13
C THR A 346 24.55 10.54 -19.01
N THR A 347 24.29 11.67 -18.38
CA THR A 347 23.31 11.88 -17.30
C THR A 347 22.06 12.54 -17.86
N TRP A 348 20.92 11.87 -17.72
CA TRP A 348 19.63 12.37 -18.14
C TRP A 348 18.73 12.62 -16.93
N VAL A 349 18.01 13.74 -16.97
CA VAL A 349 16.98 14.08 -15.99
C VAL A 349 15.61 13.94 -16.63
N ILE A 350 14.70 13.28 -15.94
CA ILE A 350 13.30 13.11 -16.30
C ILE A 350 12.52 13.91 -15.26
N TYR A 351 11.88 14.99 -15.69
CA TYR A 351 11.02 15.79 -14.84
C TYR A 351 9.56 15.53 -15.21
N VAL A 352 8.79 15.03 -14.25
CA VAL A 352 7.35 14.78 -14.41
C VAL A 352 6.58 15.70 -13.47
N GLU A 353 5.71 16.53 -14.04
CA GLU A 353 4.89 17.49 -13.28
C GLU A 353 3.39 17.23 -13.53
N ASN A 354 2.68 16.76 -12.52
CA ASN A 354 1.22 16.63 -12.55
C ASN A 354 0.59 17.71 -11.67
N THR A 355 -0.20 18.58 -12.29
CA THR A 355 -0.81 19.76 -11.65
C THR A 355 -2.30 19.88 -11.95
N ASN A 356 -2.76 19.37 -13.10
CA ASN A 356 -4.14 19.45 -13.53
C ASN A 356 -4.84 18.09 -13.36
N TYR A 357 -5.55 17.93 -12.23
CA TYR A 357 -6.19 16.68 -11.84
C TYR A 357 -7.69 16.70 -12.10
N ARG A 358 -8.25 15.56 -12.52
CA ARG A 358 -9.70 15.40 -12.71
C ARG A 358 -10.44 15.28 -11.39
N ASN A 359 -9.93 14.44 -10.48
CA ASN A 359 -10.63 14.10 -9.23
C ASN A 359 -9.90 14.59 -7.96
N PHE A 360 -8.77 15.28 -8.10
CA PHE A 360 -7.99 15.85 -7.01
C PHE A 360 -7.87 17.37 -7.20
N PRO A 361 -7.56 18.14 -6.13
CA PRO A 361 -7.29 19.56 -6.26
C PRO A 361 -6.15 19.81 -7.26
N ALA A 362 -6.29 20.85 -8.09
CA ALA A 362 -5.20 21.26 -8.95
C ALA A 362 -4.06 21.86 -8.10
N LEU A 363 -2.82 21.53 -8.46
CA LEU A 363 -1.63 22.12 -7.84
C LEU A 363 -1.15 23.28 -8.70
N GLN A 364 -0.67 24.35 -8.06
CA GLN A 364 -0.04 25.42 -8.82
C GLN A 364 1.35 24.97 -9.28
N SER A 365 1.58 25.01 -10.60
CA SER A 365 2.92 24.83 -11.17
C SER A 365 3.84 25.91 -10.62
N SER A 366 4.84 25.51 -9.83
CA SER A 366 5.75 26.44 -9.18
C SER A 366 7.09 26.42 -9.90
N SER A 367 7.47 27.56 -10.48
CA SER A 367 8.83 27.79 -10.99
C SER A 367 9.90 27.56 -9.91
N ALA A 368 9.53 27.62 -8.62
CA ALA A 368 10.41 27.31 -7.51
C ALA A 368 10.79 25.82 -7.42
N GLU A 369 9.93 24.89 -7.84
CA GLU A 369 10.25 23.45 -7.83
C GLU A 369 11.26 23.08 -8.92
N ALA A 370 11.09 23.63 -10.12
CA ALA A 370 12.09 23.54 -11.18
C ALA A 370 13.43 24.16 -10.76
N ALA A 371 13.40 25.30 -10.03
CA ALA A 371 14.61 25.92 -9.49
C ALA A 371 15.28 25.07 -8.39
N LYS A 372 14.51 24.40 -7.51
CA LYS A 372 15.04 23.45 -6.52
C LYS A 372 15.74 22.28 -7.20
N MET A 373 15.12 21.70 -8.21
CA MET A 373 15.70 20.64 -9.03
C MET A 373 17.01 21.12 -9.69
N GLN A 374 17.00 22.28 -10.37
CA GLN A 374 18.18 22.85 -11.00
C GLN A 374 19.31 23.11 -10.00
N LYS A 375 18.97 23.60 -8.80
CA LYS A 375 19.95 23.81 -7.71
C LYS A 375 20.51 22.49 -7.19
N ALA A 376 19.67 21.47 -7.00
CA ALA A 376 20.08 20.16 -6.54
C ALA A 376 21.07 19.48 -7.51
N PHE A 377 20.95 19.79 -8.81
CA PHE A 377 21.81 19.23 -9.85
C PHE A 377 22.85 20.18 -10.43
N ALA A 378 23.06 21.36 -9.83
CA ALA A 378 23.97 22.38 -10.36
C ALA A 378 25.43 21.89 -10.46
N SER A 379 25.83 20.92 -9.65
CA SER A 379 27.16 20.30 -9.67
C SER A 379 27.29 19.14 -10.67
N TYR A 380 26.21 18.74 -11.34
CA TYR A 380 26.17 17.61 -12.26
C TYR A 380 26.10 18.10 -13.70
N THR A 381 26.87 17.47 -14.59
CA THR A 381 26.73 17.71 -16.03
C THR A 381 25.52 16.92 -16.53
N ILE A 382 24.41 17.62 -16.81
CA ILE A 382 23.19 17.03 -17.38
C ILE A 382 23.21 17.21 -18.89
N GLN A 383 23.21 16.10 -19.64
CA GLN A 383 23.24 16.12 -21.10
C GLN A 383 21.85 16.30 -21.70
N ARG A 384 20.80 15.81 -21.03
CA ARG A 384 19.42 15.96 -21.49
C ARG A 384 18.44 16.03 -20.34
N THR A 385 17.45 16.92 -20.46
CA THR A 385 16.27 16.92 -19.59
C THR A 385 15.03 16.60 -20.43
N ILE A 386 14.26 15.60 -20.00
CA ILE A 386 12.97 15.25 -20.58
C ILE A 386 11.88 15.76 -19.63
N ASN A 387 11.03 16.65 -20.11
CA ASN A 387 9.93 17.21 -19.33
C ASN A 387 8.62 16.56 -19.78
N LYS A 388 7.85 16.02 -18.83
CA LYS A 388 6.49 15.50 -19.03
C LYS A 388 5.54 16.24 -18.09
N LYS A 389 4.33 16.52 -18.56
CA LYS A 389 3.31 17.21 -17.76
C LYS A 389 1.98 16.50 -17.83
N ASN A 390 1.27 16.49 -16.70
CA ASN A 390 -0.12 16.07 -16.58
C ASN A 390 -0.40 14.69 -17.21
N LEU A 391 0.45 13.72 -16.88
CA LEU A 391 0.32 12.36 -17.39
C LEU A 391 -0.84 11.61 -16.72
N THR A 392 -1.57 10.83 -17.51
CA THR A 392 -2.49 9.79 -17.00
C THR A 392 -1.72 8.56 -16.51
N LYS A 393 -2.40 7.62 -15.85
CA LYS A 393 -1.79 6.36 -15.41
C LYS A 393 -1.16 5.60 -16.58
N GLU A 394 -1.95 5.39 -17.63
CA GLU A 394 -1.51 4.70 -18.85
C GLU A 394 -0.30 5.39 -19.51
N GLN A 395 -0.28 6.73 -19.52
CA GLN A 395 0.84 7.49 -20.09
C GLN A 395 2.11 7.38 -19.25
N LEU A 396 2.01 7.33 -17.92
CA LEU A 396 3.15 7.07 -17.04
C LEU A 396 3.73 5.68 -17.30
N GLU A 397 2.86 4.66 -17.33
CA GLU A 397 3.26 3.27 -17.58
C GLU A 397 3.93 3.14 -18.96
N ARG A 398 3.30 3.66 -20.01
CA ARG A 398 3.89 3.65 -21.36
C ARG A 398 5.24 4.37 -21.43
N PHE A 399 5.34 5.54 -20.79
CA PHE A 399 6.57 6.32 -20.82
C PHE A 399 7.73 5.60 -20.13
N PHE A 400 7.53 5.10 -18.91
CA PHE A 400 8.61 4.43 -18.18
C PHE A 400 8.87 3.01 -18.72
N ASN A 401 7.86 2.26 -19.13
CA ASN A 401 8.06 0.87 -19.55
C ASN A 401 8.63 0.75 -20.97
N VAL A 402 8.32 1.71 -21.86
CA VAL A 402 8.65 1.63 -23.28
C VAL A 402 9.51 2.81 -23.74
N GLU A 403 8.95 4.03 -23.74
CA GLU A 403 9.60 5.18 -24.40
C GLU A 403 10.97 5.51 -23.79
N LEU A 404 11.06 5.59 -22.46
CA LEU A 404 12.29 5.96 -21.77
C LEU A 404 13.35 4.89 -21.92
N ARG A 405 12.96 3.61 -21.80
CA ARG A 405 13.87 2.47 -21.97
C ARG A 405 14.54 2.52 -23.34
N ASP A 406 13.76 2.66 -24.40
CA ASP A 406 14.28 2.68 -25.77
C ASP A 406 15.22 3.87 -26.00
N LEU A 407 14.84 5.05 -25.52
CA LEU A 407 15.68 6.25 -25.60
C LEU A 407 17.01 6.06 -24.86
N VAL A 408 16.97 5.53 -23.63
CA VAL A 408 18.17 5.30 -22.83
C VAL A 408 19.12 4.35 -23.54
N ARG A 409 18.58 3.24 -24.06
CA ARG A 409 19.36 2.23 -24.77
C ARG A 409 20.01 2.79 -26.03
N THR A 410 19.25 3.48 -26.88
CA THR A 410 19.78 4.07 -28.12
C THR A 410 20.86 5.12 -27.85
N ASN A 411 20.74 5.88 -26.75
CA ASN A 411 21.66 6.98 -26.44
C ASN A 411 22.77 6.60 -25.43
N LYS A 412 22.86 5.32 -25.03
CA LYS A 412 23.84 4.80 -24.07
C LYS A 412 23.91 5.64 -22.79
N VAL A 413 22.75 5.93 -22.20
CA VAL A 413 22.64 6.75 -20.99
C VAL A 413 23.26 6.01 -19.80
N ASN A 414 24.06 6.72 -18.99
CA ASN A 414 24.76 6.16 -17.84
C ASN A 414 24.07 6.42 -16.50
N THR A 415 23.48 7.60 -16.35
CA THR A 415 22.79 8.00 -15.12
C THR A 415 21.39 8.49 -15.46
N ILE A 416 20.37 7.90 -14.86
CA ILE A 416 18.98 8.35 -14.99
C ILE A 416 18.55 8.94 -13.65
N LEU A 417 18.04 10.16 -13.70
CA LEU A 417 17.41 10.79 -12.55
C LEU A 417 15.97 11.14 -12.86
N VAL A 418 15.04 10.66 -12.04
CA VAL A 418 13.63 10.99 -12.14
C VAL A 418 13.26 11.94 -11.01
N TRP A 419 12.62 13.06 -11.35
CA TRP A 419 12.06 14.01 -10.41
C TRP A 419 10.56 14.14 -10.68
N TYR A 420 9.74 13.72 -9.72
CA TYR A 420 8.29 13.85 -9.79
C TYR A 420 7.79 14.99 -8.89
N THR A 421 6.85 15.77 -9.40
CA THR A 421 6.12 16.79 -8.65
C THR A 421 4.62 16.63 -8.93
N GLY A 422 3.83 16.47 -7.87
CA GLY A 422 2.40 16.20 -7.98
C GLY A 422 1.80 15.75 -6.66
N HIS A 423 0.63 15.11 -6.70
CA HIS A 423 0.07 14.41 -5.56
C HIS A 423 0.68 13.02 -5.38
N GLY A 424 0.80 12.61 -4.12
CA GLY A 424 1.26 11.28 -3.75
C GLY A 424 0.46 10.74 -2.59
N ARG A 425 0.58 9.43 -2.38
CA ARG A 425 -0.04 8.76 -1.25
C ARG A 425 0.81 7.56 -0.87
N THR A 426 0.96 7.34 0.42
CA THR A 426 1.49 6.09 0.97
C THR A 426 0.32 5.28 1.50
N VAL A 427 0.20 4.03 1.04
CA VAL A 427 -0.81 3.07 1.52
C VAL A 427 -0.09 1.76 1.80
N SER A 428 -0.23 1.21 3.01
CA SER A 428 0.37 -0.07 3.41
C SER A 428 1.86 -0.19 3.09
N SER A 429 2.64 0.85 3.40
CA SER A 429 4.09 0.94 3.12
C SER A 429 4.49 0.99 1.63
N LYS A 430 3.51 1.03 0.70
CA LYS A 430 3.75 1.26 -0.73
C LYS A 430 3.54 2.73 -1.06
N ALA A 431 4.46 3.31 -1.82
CA ALA A 431 4.43 4.71 -2.22
C ALA A 431 3.91 4.87 -3.65
N TYR A 432 2.94 5.77 -3.82
CA TYR A 432 2.25 5.99 -5.09
C TYR A 432 2.36 7.45 -5.53
N TRP A 433 2.53 7.63 -6.85
CA TRP A 433 2.22 8.88 -7.52
C TRP A 433 0.77 8.86 -7.96
N ILE A 434 0.06 9.98 -7.81
CA ILE A 434 -1.31 10.13 -8.30
C ILE A 434 -1.25 10.70 -9.73
N PRO A 435 -1.71 9.95 -10.75
CA PRO A 435 -1.85 10.46 -12.11
C PRO A 435 -3.01 11.44 -12.23
N THR A 436 -3.09 12.19 -13.33
CA THR A 436 -4.12 13.23 -13.49
C THR A 436 -5.55 12.69 -13.56
N ASP A 437 -5.70 11.43 -13.95
CA ASP A 437 -6.95 10.66 -13.99
C ASP A 437 -7.17 9.78 -12.74
N GLY A 438 -6.30 9.89 -11.73
CA GLY A 438 -6.47 9.18 -10.46
C GLY A 438 -7.82 9.48 -9.80
N LYS A 439 -8.37 8.52 -9.06
CA LYS A 439 -9.64 8.55 -8.35
C LYS A 439 -9.39 8.40 -6.84
N LYS A 440 -10.18 9.07 -6.00
CA LYS A 440 -9.94 9.15 -4.53
C LYS A 440 -10.14 7.81 -3.81
N ASP A 441 -11.04 7.01 -4.36
CA ASP A 441 -11.65 5.78 -3.87
C ASP A 441 -11.16 4.55 -4.65
N ASP A 442 -10.11 4.69 -5.45
CA ASP A 442 -9.55 3.60 -6.25
C ASP A 442 -8.03 3.71 -6.28
N ILE A 443 -7.37 2.99 -5.37
CA ILE A 443 -5.91 2.95 -5.29
C ILE A 443 -5.26 2.45 -6.58
N TYR A 444 -5.95 1.62 -7.35
CA TYR A 444 -5.45 1.09 -8.62
C TYR A 444 -5.40 2.14 -9.72
N SER A 445 -6.07 3.27 -9.55
CA SER A 445 -5.89 4.42 -10.44
C SER A 445 -4.53 5.14 -10.22
N PHE A 446 -3.76 4.76 -9.19
CA PHE A 446 -2.46 5.35 -8.88
C PHE A 446 -1.29 4.57 -9.51
N TYR A 447 -0.14 5.23 -9.60
CA TYR A 447 1.10 4.64 -10.14
C TYR A 447 2.05 4.28 -8.99
N ASN A 448 2.28 2.97 -8.78
CA ASN A 448 3.25 2.48 -7.81
C ASN A 448 4.66 2.66 -8.38
N TYR A 449 5.45 3.56 -7.80
CA TYR A 449 6.82 3.82 -8.27
C TYR A 449 7.89 3.07 -7.46
N GLY A 450 7.49 2.23 -6.48
CA GLY A 450 8.42 1.55 -5.58
C GLY A 450 9.45 0.66 -6.28
N SER A 451 9.09 0.05 -7.41
CA SER A 451 9.97 -0.77 -8.24
C SER A 451 10.66 -0.02 -9.38
N LEU A 452 10.31 1.25 -9.63
CA LEU A 452 10.77 2.01 -10.80
C LEU A 452 12.30 2.12 -10.85
N LYS A 453 12.96 2.32 -9.70
CA LYS A 453 14.43 2.40 -9.64
C LYS A 453 15.08 1.11 -10.15
N ALA A 454 14.62 -0.04 -9.66
CA ALA A 454 15.15 -1.36 -10.04
C ALA A 454 14.84 -1.65 -11.51
N GLN A 455 13.64 -1.30 -11.98
CA GLN A 455 13.25 -1.43 -13.37
C GLN A 455 14.18 -0.65 -14.31
N MET A 456 14.48 0.61 -13.97
CA MET A 456 15.35 1.46 -14.79
C MET A 456 16.79 0.93 -14.88
N GLN A 457 17.31 0.26 -13.84
CA GLN A 457 18.65 -0.35 -13.88
C GLN A 457 18.77 -1.44 -14.96
N ASN A 458 17.64 -2.01 -15.38
CA ASN A 458 17.57 -3.06 -16.39
C ASN A 458 17.40 -2.54 -17.82
N TYR A 459 17.30 -1.22 -18.06
CA TYR A 459 17.08 -0.70 -19.42
C TYR A 459 18.29 -0.84 -20.36
N SER A 460 19.53 -0.76 -19.84
CA SER A 460 20.75 -0.86 -20.67
C SER A 460 22.00 -1.16 -19.84
N GLU A 461 22.98 -1.85 -20.44
CA GLU A 461 24.29 -2.13 -19.83
C GLU A 461 25.03 -0.85 -19.41
N SER A 462 24.81 0.26 -20.13
CA SER A 462 25.49 1.53 -19.85
C SER A 462 25.07 2.16 -18.52
N ILE A 463 23.92 1.78 -17.96
CA ILE A 463 23.39 2.38 -16.74
C ILE A 463 24.24 1.95 -15.54
N GLY A 464 24.89 2.92 -14.91
CA GLY A 464 25.57 2.75 -13.63
C GLY A 464 24.73 3.23 -12.45
N ASN A 465 23.91 4.28 -12.64
CA ASN A 465 23.20 4.93 -11.53
C ASN A 465 21.76 5.27 -11.88
N THR A 466 20.84 5.03 -10.94
CA THR A 466 19.44 5.45 -11.04
C THR A 466 18.98 6.11 -9.73
N VAL A 467 18.28 7.23 -9.85
CA VAL A 467 17.74 7.97 -8.71
C VAL A 467 16.29 8.36 -9.01
N VAL A 468 15.40 8.17 -8.03
CA VAL A 468 14.00 8.61 -8.10
C VAL A 468 13.75 9.54 -6.92
N VAL A 469 13.38 10.79 -7.22
CA VAL A 469 13.00 11.80 -6.24
C VAL A 469 11.51 12.08 -6.40
N SER A 470 10.76 11.87 -5.33
CA SER A 470 9.33 12.13 -5.28
C SER A 470 9.07 13.34 -4.39
N ASN A 471 8.65 14.47 -4.96
CA ASN A 471 8.14 15.61 -4.22
C ASN A 471 6.61 15.65 -4.32
N ALA A 472 5.98 14.62 -3.75
CA ALA A 472 4.55 14.42 -3.87
C ALA A 472 3.79 14.97 -2.65
N ALA A 473 2.77 15.81 -2.88
CA ALA A 473 1.95 16.38 -1.83
C ALA A 473 0.93 15.36 -1.33
N GLY A 474 1.21 14.75 -0.17
CA GLY A 474 0.31 13.85 0.56
C GLY A 474 1.03 12.77 1.38
N GLY A 475 1.18 12.99 2.69
CA GLY A 475 1.50 11.99 3.71
C GLY A 475 2.95 11.47 3.74
N ASP A 476 3.75 12.05 4.64
CA ASP A 476 5.01 11.56 5.21
C ASP A 476 6.05 10.97 4.23
N ALA A 477 6.79 11.88 3.57
CA ALA A 477 8.26 11.86 3.49
C ALA A 477 8.73 13.02 2.61
N SER A 478 8.88 14.22 3.20
CA SER A 478 9.68 15.26 2.56
C SER A 478 11.15 14.90 2.74
N PHE A 479 11.91 14.76 1.64
CA PHE A 479 13.38 14.83 1.39
C PHE A 479 14.42 14.76 2.55
N TYR A 480 14.12 15.21 3.76
CA TYR A 480 15.02 15.36 4.91
C TYR A 480 15.38 14.06 5.66
N GLU A 481 14.74 12.92 5.39
CA GLU A 481 15.03 11.67 6.13
C GLU A 481 16.04 10.72 5.45
N LEU A 482 16.42 10.97 4.18
CA LEU A 482 17.28 10.05 3.41
C LEU A 482 18.72 10.56 3.18
N THR A 483 19.16 11.59 3.89
CA THR A 483 20.56 12.08 3.82
C THR A 483 21.25 12.17 5.18
N ARG A 484 21.02 11.20 6.07
CA ARG A 484 21.91 10.94 7.21
C ARG A 484 22.55 9.57 7.11
#